data_AF-A0A3Q0SCP3-F1
#
_entry.id   AF-A0A3Q0SCP3-F1
#
_cell.length_a   1.000
_cell.length_b   1.000
_cell.length_c   1.000
_cell.angle_alpha   90.00
_cell.angle_beta   90.00
_cell.angle_gamma   90.00
#
_symmetry.space_group_name_H-M   'P 1'
#
loop_
_entity.id
_entity.type
_entity.pdbx_description
1 polymer ?
#
loop_
_entity_poly.entity_id
_entity_poly.type
_entity_poly.pdbx_seq_one_letter_code
_entity_poly.pdbx_strand_id
1 'polypeptide(L)'
;MPPYSELRKTNYFYYIIKFTLNIYSMLFSFLCVLCVLLLLQAIALATALIFEKKTSSLFQSSIREGIKHYYDDLDFKNILDYVQQKFSCCGGDEYKDWGVNQYHFCNGTGPLACGVPYTCCVRRKVGEVINTLCGYQTLDKQRESLHELIHVRGCIHAVNLWMSDNIGTTVALCCAIGLPQLLQLLGIILSCVFWNLLVEMSESADMVDFKLKKSEFEYSELDLAGAGWCLCLPRDGGYLPIPAAEPELDPIDIHLEKLKKQPLRTHSQLRELQQSRSATGLDEVDVGRKH
;
A
#
# COMPACT_ATOMS: atom_id res chain seq x y z
N MET A 1 -29.04 14.33 -15.10
CA MET A 1 -27.92 14.18 -14.14
C MET A 1 -27.47 15.56 -13.73
N PRO A 2 -27.29 15.85 -12.43
CA PRO A 2 -26.81 17.15 -11.98
C PRO A 2 -25.36 17.37 -12.45
N PRO A 3 -24.97 18.62 -12.75
CA PRO A 3 -23.61 18.95 -13.21
C PRO A 3 -22.58 18.69 -12.10
N TYR A 4 -21.38 18.24 -12.49
CA TYR A 4 -20.25 17.90 -11.60
C TYR A 4 -19.90 19.00 -10.57
N SER A 5 -20.17 20.27 -10.92
CA SER A 5 -19.99 21.44 -10.05
C SER A 5 -20.93 21.49 -8.84
N GLU A 6 -22.13 20.91 -8.94
CA GLU A 6 -23.13 20.88 -7.86
C GLU A 6 -22.94 19.66 -6.94
N LEU A 7 -22.42 18.55 -7.49
CA LEU A 7 -22.03 17.37 -6.68
C LEU A 7 -20.92 17.73 -5.68
N ARG A 8 -19.96 18.57 -6.10
CA ARG A 8 -18.82 19.04 -5.29
C ARG A 8 -19.23 19.79 -4.02
N LYS A 9 -20.38 20.47 -4.02
CA LYS A 9 -20.88 21.29 -2.89
C LYS A 9 -21.73 20.51 -1.90
N THR A 10 -22.05 19.26 -2.22
CA THR A 10 -22.93 18.43 -1.40
C THR A 10 -22.15 17.87 -0.21
N ASN A 11 -22.71 17.89 1.00
CA ASN A 11 -22.11 17.25 2.20
C ASN A 11 -21.63 15.80 1.92
N TYR A 12 -22.32 15.10 1.01
CA TYR A 12 -21.97 13.78 0.53
C TYR A 12 -20.55 13.70 -0.10
N PHE A 13 -20.15 14.69 -0.89
CA PHE A 13 -18.81 14.75 -1.51
C PHE A 13 -17.70 14.91 -0.46
N TYR A 14 -17.94 15.73 0.58
CA TYR A 14 -17.03 15.85 1.72
C TYR A 14 -16.88 14.53 2.49
N TYR A 15 -17.99 13.83 2.77
CA TYR A 15 -17.94 12.53 3.43
C TYR A 15 -17.22 11.47 2.59
N ILE A 16 -17.40 11.46 1.27
CA ILE A 16 -16.66 10.56 0.36
C ILE A 16 -15.15 10.84 0.44
N ILE A 17 -14.72 12.09 0.28
CA ILE A 17 -13.29 12.43 0.35
C ILE A 17 -12.70 12.06 1.71
N LYS A 18 -13.40 12.39 2.80
CA LYS A 18 -12.95 12.06 4.16
C LYS A 18 -12.86 10.55 4.38
N PHE A 19 -13.79 9.79 3.84
CA PHE A 19 -13.79 8.32 3.90
C PHE A 19 -12.63 7.73 3.08
N THR A 20 -12.43 8.19 1.84
CA THR A 20 -11.32 7.76 0.98
C THR A 20 -9.96 8.11 1.59
N LEU A 21 -9.79 9.32 2.14
CA LEU A 21 -8.56 9.73 2.81
C LEU A 21 -8.26 8.87 4.04
N ASN A 22 -9.29 8.54 4.83
CA ASN A 22 -9.14 7.68 6.00
C ASN A 22 -8.76 6.25 5.60
N ILE A 23 -9.40 5.68 4.58
CA ILE A 23 -9.04 4.37 4.02
C ILE A 23 -7.59 4.37 3.54
N TYR A 24 -7.18 5.40 2.81
CA TYR A 24 -5.81 5.50 2.32
C TYR A 24 -4.80 5.58 3.46
N SER A 25 -5.10 6.35 4.51
CA SER A 25 -4.25 6.44 5.70
C SER A 25 -4.13 5.09 6.42
N MET A 26 -5.23 4.35 6.56
CA MET A 26 -5.23 3.03 7.19
C MET A 26 -4.43 2.02 6.36
N LEU A 27 -4.66 1.96 5.05
CA LEU A 27 -3.92 1.10 4.13
C LEU A 27 -2.42 1.43 4.19
N PHE A 28 -2.05 2.70 4.08
CA PHE A 28 -0.66 3.14 4.14
C PHE A 28 0.01 2.72 5.45
N SER A 29 -0.64 2.93 6.59
CA SER A 29 -0.11 2.49 7.89
C SER A 29 0.13 0.97 7.95
N PHE A 30 -0.80 0.19 7.42
CA PHE A 30 -0.70 -1.26 7.34
C PHE A 30 0.44 -1.70 6.40
N LEU A 31 0.61 -1.04 5.26
CA LEU A 31 1.75 -1.27 4.35
C LEU A 31 3.09 -0.98 5.02
N CYS A 32 3.20 0.13 5.76
CA CYS A 32 4.40 0.47 6.50
C CYS A 32 4.77 -0.62 7.50
N VAL A 33 3.80 -1.11 8.28
CA VAL A 33 4.02 -2.20 9.24
C VAL A 33 4.48 -3.48 8.52
N LEU A 34 3.83 -3.86 7.41
CA LEU A 34 4.24 -5.03 6.64
C LEU A 34 5.66 -4.89 6.07
N CYS A 35 6.03 -3.73 5.54
CA CYS A 35 7.39 -3.48 5.07
C CYS A 35 8.41 -3.62 6.19
N VAL A 36 8.13 -3.08 7.38
CA VAL A 36 9.01 -3.24 8.55
C VAL A 36 9.14 -4.71 8.95
N LEU A 37 8.03 -5.45 9.00
CA LEU A 37 8.04 -6.89 9.32
C LEU A 37 8.84 -7.69 8.29
N LEU A 38 8.69 -7.39 7.00
CA LEU A 38 9.44 -8.05 5.92
C LEU A 38 10.94 -7.78 6.02
N LEU A 39 11.35 -6.54 6.34
CA LEU A 39 12.74 -6.19 6.58
C LEU A 39 13.31 -6.96 7.78
N LEU A 40 12.56 -7.03 8.89
CA LEU A 40 12.97 -7.79 10.07
C LEU A 40 13.12 -9.28 9.77
N GLN A 41 12.22 -9.87 8.99
CA GLN A 41 12.32 -11.27 8.56
C GLN A 41 13.53 -11.50 7.65
N ALA A 42 13.80 -10.60 6.70
CA ALA A 42 14.97 -10.69 5.83
C ALA A 42 16.28 -10.63 6.64
N ILE A 43 16.36 -9.73 7.64
CA ILE A 43 17.51 -9.62 8.54
C ILE A 43 17.66 -10.89 9.39
N ALA A 44 16.56 -11.42 9.94
CA ALA A 44 16.58 -12.64 10.74
C ALA A 44 17.06 -13.85 9.91
N LEU A 45 16.54 -14.01 8.69
CA LEU A 45 16.94 -15.07 7.77
C LEU A 45 18.41 -14.94 7.36
N ALA A 46 18.86 -13.73 6.99
CA ALA A 46 20.25 -13.48 6.65
C ALA A 46 21.20 -13.78 7.82
N THR A 47 20.83 -13.38 9.04
CA THR A 47 21.62 -13.64 10.25
C THR A 47 21.68 -15.13 10.58
N ALA A 48 20.57 -15.85 10.42
CA ALA A 48 20.52 -17.30 10.61
C ALA A 48 21.43 -18.05 9.62
N LEU A 49 21.49 -17.61 8.36
CA LEU A 49 22.29 -18.25 7.31
C LEU A 49 23.78 -17.92 7.38
N ILE A 50 24.14 -16.65 7.63
CA ILE A 50 25.54 -16.19 7.55
C ILE A 50 26.31 -16.50 8.84
N PHE A 51 25.65 -16.41 9.99
CA PHE A 51 26.31 -16.35 11.29
C PHE A 51 25.91 -17.49 12.22
N GLU A 52 25.60 -18.68 11.71
CA GLU A 52 25.12 -19.84 12.50
C GLU A 52 25.95 -20.06 13.79
N LYS A 53 27.29 -20.07 13.66
CA LYS A 53 28.19 -20.24 14.80
C LYS A 53 28.12 -19.09 15.82
N LYS A 54 28.04 -17.84 15.34
CA LYS A 54 27.98 -16.66 16.22
C LYS A 54 26.62 -16.57 16.91
N THR A 55 25.54 -16.81 16.16
CA THR A 55 24.16 -16.88 16.67
C THR A 55 24.05 -17.92 17.77
N SER A 56 24.63 -19.12 17.58
CA SER A 56 24.66 -20.16 18.61
C SER A 56 25.39 -19.70 19.88
N SER A 57 26.55 -19.04 19.77
CA SER A 57 27.27 -18.50 20.93
C SER A 57 26.49 -17.42 21.70
N LEU A 58 25.72 -16.59 20.99
CA LEU A 58 24.86 -15.58 21.61
C LEU A 58 23.71 -16.23 22.38
N PHE A 59 23.07 -17.25 21.79
CA PHE A 59 22.04 -18.03 22.48
C PHE A 59 22.61 -18.77 23.69
N GLN A 60 23.80 -19.37 23.60
CA GLN A 60 24.48 -19.99 24.73
C GLN A 60 24.67 -19.01 25.88
N SER A 61 25.21 -17.82 25.61
CA SER A 61 25.40 -16.78 26.64
C SER A 61 24.07 -16.33 27.25
N SER A 62 23.04 -16.14 26.42
CA SER A 62 21.73 -15.67 26.86
C SER A 62 21.02 -16.71 27.73
N ILE A 63 21.04 -17.98 27.32
CA ILE A 63 20.47 -19.09 28.09
C ILE A 63 21.25 -19.28 29.39
N ARG A 64 22.59 -19.18 29.36
CA ARG A 64 23.43 -19.31 30.56
C ARG A 64 23.12 -18.21 31.59
N GLU A 65 22.90 -16.97 31.14
CA GLU A 65 22.46 -15.89 32.04
C GLU A 65 21.03 -16.12 32.56
N GLY A 66 20.13 -16.63 31.72
CA GLY A 66 18.79 -17.04 32.15
C GLY A 66 18.82 -18.18 33.19
N ILE A 67 19.69 -19.18 33.01
CA ILE A 67 19.86 -20.30 33.97
C ILE A 67 20.30 -19.77 35.34
N LYS A 68 21.13 -18.72 35.39
CA LYS A 68 21.55 -18.10 36.65
C LYS A 68 20.36 -17.56 37.46
N HIS A 69 19.38 -16.95 36.80
CA HIS A 69 18.15 -16.38 37.40
C HIS A 69 16.93 -17.30 37.25
N TYR A 70 17.13 -18.59 37.00
CA TYR A 70 16.06 -19.53 36.67
C TYR A 70 14.93 -19.62 37.71
N TYR A 71 15.20 -19.38 39.00
CA TYR A 71 14.16 -19.37 40.03
C TYR A 71 13.59 -17.97 40.31
N ASP A 72 14.24 -16.92 39.82
CA ASP A 72 13.82 -15.53 39.99
C ASP A 72 12.87 -15.13 38.84
N ASP A 73 13.12 -15.63 37.62
CA ASP A 73 12.34 -15.35 36.42
C ASP A 73 11.41 -16.52 36.05
N LEU A 74 10.14 -16.43 36.45
CA LEU A 74 9.14 -17.47 36.20
C LEU A 74 8.87 -17.70 34.70
N ASP A 75 8.92 -16.65 33.88
CA ASP A 75 8.71 -16.76 32.44
C ASP A 75 9.83 -17.55 31.76
N PHE A 76 11.08 -17.24 32.11
CA PHE A 76 12.24 -17.99 31.62
C PHE A 76 12.18 -19.44 32.06
N LYS A 77 11.83 -19.67 33.33
CA LYS A 77 11.62 -21.02 33.87
C LYS A 77 10.62 -21.82 33.06
N ASN A 78 9.42 -21.27 32.82
CA ASN A 78 8.36 -21.96 32.08
C ASN A 78 8.79 -22.30 30.64
N ILE A 79 9.47 -21.37 29.97
CA ILE A 79 9.97 -21.58 28.61
C ILE A 79 11.04 -22.66 28.59
N LEU A 80 12.05 -22.56 29.47
CA LEU A 80 13.13 -23.55 29.51
C LEU A 80 12.61 -24.93 29.90
N ASP A 81 11.68 -25.01 30.86
CA ASP A 81 11.05 -26.25 31.28
C ASP A 81 10.27 -26.90 30.12
N TYR A 82 9.53 -26.11 29.36
CA TYR A 82 8.84 -26.59 28.17
C TYR A 82 9.83 -27.09 27.11
N VAL A 83 10.88 -26.32 26.81
CA VAL A 83 11.89 -26.70 25.82
C VAL A 83 12.60 -28.00 26.21
N GLN A 84 13.04 -28.11 27.47
CA GLN A 84 13.72 -29.30 27.98
C GLN A 84 12.85 -30.55 27.86
N GLN A 85 11.58 -30.45 28.22
CA GLN A 85 10.64 -31.57 28.13
C GLN A 85 10.22 -31.88 26.68
N LYS A 86 10.06 -30.86 25.83
CA LYS A 86 9.61 -31.01 24.45
C LYS A 86 10.69 -31.59 23.55
N PHE A 87 11.94 -31.19 23.75
CA PHE A 87 13.08 -31.57 22.93
C PHE A 87 14.02 -32.57 23.61
N SER A 88 13.67 -33.07 24.80
CA SER A 88 14.44 -34.08 25.54
C SER A 88 15.91 -33.68 25.70
N CYS A 89 16.13 -32.47 26.22
CA CYS A 89 17.43 -31.81 26.34
C CYS A 89 17.62 -31.21 27.74
N CYS A 90 18.84 -30.83 28.10
CA CYS A 90 19.14 -30.17 29.38
C CYS A 90 20.20 -29.08 29.23
N GLY A 91 19.99 -27.96 29.92
CA GLY A 91 20.86 -26.78 29.83
C GLY A 91 20.76 -26.06 28.49
N GLY A 92 21.74 -25.21 28.18
CA GLY A 92 21.83 -24.49 26.90
C GLY A 92 22.65 -25.28 25.89
N ASP A 93 23.94 -25.43 26.19
CA ASP A 93 24.93 -26.18 25.42
C ASP A 93 25.14 -27.60 25.98
N GLU A 94 25.18 -27.71 27.31
CA GLU A 94 25.32 -28.99 28.01
C GLU A 94 24.61 -28.94 29.37
N TYR A 95 24.30 -30.11 29.94
CA TYR A 95 23.73 -30.23 31.29
C TYR A 95 24.59 -29.54 32.37
N LYS A 96 25.89 -29.34 32.12
CA LYS A 96 26.80 -28.65 33.04
C LYS A 96 26.54 -27.16 33.20
N ASP A 97 25.77 -26.55 32.30
CA ASP A 97 25.40 -25.14 32.38
C ASP A 97 24.68 -24.80 33.69
N TRP A 98 24.00 -25.77 34.30
CA TRP A 98 23.35 -25.62 35.60
C TRP A 98 24.31 -25.27 36.75
N GLY A 99 25.62 -25.51 36.60
CA GLY A 99 26.61 -25.16 37.61
C GLY A 99 26.75 -23.65 37.88
N VAL A 100 26.19 -22.78 37.01
CA VAL A 100 26.18 -21.32 37.26
C VAL A 100 25.04 -20.86 38.17
N ASN A 101 24.02 -21.70 38.37
CA ASN A 101 22.87 -21.36 39.19
C ASN A 101 23.18 -21.55 40.67
N GLN A 102 22.78 -20.58 41.51
CA GLN A 102 23.04 -20.56 42.94
C GLN A 102 22.44 -21.73 43.75
N TYR A 103 21.45 -22.45 43.21
CA TYR A 103 20.85 -23.62 43.86
C TYR A 103 21.45 -24.94 43.39
N HIS A 104 22.02 -24.96 42.18
CA HIS A 104 22.55 -26.17 41.53
C HIS A 104 24.08 -26.24 41.52
N PHE A 105 24.79 -25.16 41.88
CA PHE A 105 26.25 -25.18 41.96
C PHE A 105 26.75 -26.23 42.97
N CYS A 106 27.84 -26.93 42.63
CA CYS A 106 28.31 -28.09 43.41
C CYS A 106 28.88 -27.75 44.79
N ASN A 107 29.34 -26.51 44.99
CA ASN A 107 29.84 -26.06 46.31
C ASN A 107 28.71 -25.54 47.22
N GLY A 108 27.44 -25.76 46.83
CA GLY A 108 26.27 -25.41 47.62
C GLY A 108 25.96 -26.45 48.68
N THR A 109 25.31 -26.01 49.76
CA THR A 109 24.83 -26.90 50.84
C THR A 109 23.37 -27.35 50.65
N GLY A 110 22.72 -26.86 49.59
CA GLY A 110 21.32 -27.15 49.32
C GLY A 110 21.08 -28.59 48.82
N PRO A 111 19.85 -29.12 48.94
CA PRO A 111 19.52 -30.47 48.49
C PRO A 111 19.59 -30.64 46.95
N LEU A 112 19.57 -29.52 46.22
CA LEU A 112 19.70 -29.47 44.76
C LEU A 112 21.16 -29.24 44.30
N ALA A 113 22.10 -29.10 45.24
CA ALA A 113 23.49 -28.84 44.92
C ALA A 113 24.07 -29.96 44.04
N CYS A 114 24.88 -29.53 43.08
CA CYS A 114 25.48 -30.40 42.07
C CYS A 114 24.48 -31.20 41.21
N GLY A 115 23.27 -30.68 41.06
CA GLY A 115 22.20 -31.32 40.33
C GLY A 115 21.68 -30.55 39.12
N VAL A 116 20.66 -31.13 38.49
CA VAL A 116 19.87 -30.52 37.42
C VAL A 116 18.38 -30.59 37.79
N PRO A 117 17.51 -29.71 37.27
CA PRO A 117 16.08 -29.79 37.55
C PRO A 117 15.46 -31.07 36.97
N TYR A 118 14.29 -31.41 37.51
CA TYR A 118 13.54 -32.62 37.11
C TYR A 118 13.12 -32.63 35.63
N THR A 119 13.08 -31.47 34.97
CA THR A 119 12.77 -31.33 33.55
C THR A 119 13.83 -31.96 32.65
N CYS A 120 15.05 -32.13 33.16
CA CYS A 120 16.13 -32.85 32.48
C CYS A 120 16.04 -34.38 32.65
N CYS A 121 15.12 -34.90 33.46
CA CYS A 121 14.99 -36.33 33.73
C CYS A 121 14.43 -37.09 32.53
N VAL A 122 15.02 -38.25 32.22
CA VAL A 122 14.51 -39.16 31.19
C VAL A 122 13.22 -39.84 31.68
N ARG A 123 12.16 -39.77 30.87
CA ARG A 123 10.91 -40.51 31.11
C ARG A 123 11.01 -41.89 30.45
N ARG A 124 10.97 -42.96 31.26
CA ARG A 124 11.11 -44.35 30.77
C ARG A 124 9.81 -44.88 30.19
N LYS A 125 8.66 -44.55 30.78
CA LYS A 125 7.33 -44.93 30.28
C LYS A 125 6.39 -43.74 30.18
N VAL A 126 5.53 -43.75 29.16
CA VAL A 126 4.46 -42.76 28.99
C VAL A 126 3.46 -42.91 30.14
N GLY A 127 3.25 -41.85 30.93
CA GLY A 127 2.35 -41.84 32.09
C GLY A 127 2.99 -42.24 33.44
N GLU A 128 4.30 -42.48 33.48
CA GLU A 128 5.02 -42.74 34.72
C GLU A 128 5.27 -41.46 35.53
N VAL A 129 5.18 -41.56 36.86
CA VAL A 129 5.56 -40.47 37.76
C VAL A 129 7.07 -40.27 37.69
N ILE A 130 7.49 -39.09 37.26
CA ILE A 130 8.91 -38.76 37.12
C ILE A 130 9.55 -38.74 38.51
N ASN A 131 10.70 -39.40 38.64
CA ASN A 131 11.54 -39.23 39.82
C ASN A 131 12.11 -37.80 39.83
N THR A 132 11.55 -36.94 40.66
CA THR A 132 11.97 -35.54 40.78
C THR A 132 13.39 -35.37 41.35
N LEU A 133 13.96 -36.42 41.95
CA LEU A 133 15.34 -36.46 42.44
C LEU A 133 16.32 -37.12 41.44
N CYS A 134 15.91 -37.42 40.20
CA CYS A 134 16.81 -38.06 39.23
C CYS A 134 18.09 -37.22 38.97
N GLY A 135 17.98 -35.89 39.09
CA GLY A 135 19.04 -34.93 38.83
C GLY A 135 20.01 -34.75 39.99
N TYR A 136 19.91 -35.53 41.09
CA TYR A 136 20.79 -35.37 42.24
C TYR A 136 22.23 -35.82 41.95
N GLN A 137 23.21 -34.96 42.26
CA GLN A 137 24.65 -35.21 42.06
C GLN A 137 24.99 -35.69 40.63
N THR A 138 24.35 -35.09 39.63
CA THR A 138 24.60 -35.40 38.21
C THR A 138 25.72 -34.56 37.62
N LEU A 139 25.98 -33.35 38.13
CA LEU A 139 26.98 -32.45 37.54
C LEU A 139 28.43 -32.96 37.68
N ASP A 140 28.73 -33.70 38.73
CA ASP A 140 30.06 -34.31 38.97
C ASP A 140 30.29 -35.62 38.20
N LYS A 141 29.25 -36.19 37.60
CA LYS A 141 29.33 -37.49 36.92
C LYS A 141 29.68 -37.32 35.45
N GLN A 142 30.28 -38.36 34.87
CA GLN A 142 30.63 -38.38 33.46
C GLN A 142 29.42 -38.72 32.59
N ARG A 143 29.40 -38.13 31.39
CA ARG A 143 28.31 -38.20 30.42
C ARG A 143 27.81 -39.63 30.15
N GLU A 144 28.73 -40.57 29.95
CA GLU A 144 28.44 -42.00 29.68
C GLU A 144 27.53 -42.65 30.72
N SER A 145 27.72 -42.32 32.00
CA SER A 145 26.93 -42.88 33.10
C SER A 145 25.53 -42.27 33.24
N LEU A 146 25.26 -41.16 32.55
CA LEU A 146 24.06 -40.33 32.73
C LEU A 146 23.03 -40.45 31.62
N HIS A 147 23.39 -41.04 30.48
CA HIS A 147 22.52 -41.09 29.29
C HIS A 147 21.15 -41.72 29.53
N GLU A 148 21.02 -42.64 30.50
CA GLU A 148 19.76 -43.30 30.84
C GLU A 148 18.99 -42.64 32.00
N LEU A 149 19.58 -41.63 32.64
CA LEU A 149 19.03 -40.94 33.81
C LEU A 149 18.57 -39.52 33.46
N ILE A 150 19.41 -38.76 32.75
CA ILE A 150 19.12 -37.39 32.33
C ILE A 150 19.44 -37.16 30.85
N HIS A 151 18.79 -36.16 30.27
CA HIS A 151 19.10 -35.68 28.95
C HIS A 151 20.41 -34.90 28.94
N VAL A 152 21.53 -35.53 28.58
CA VAL A 152 22.86 -34.89 28.60
C VAL A 152 23.10 -33.87 27.48
N ARG A 153 22.25 -33.87 26.44
CA ARG A 153 22.40 -33.01 25.26
C ARG A 153 21.85 -31.61 25.54
N GLY A 154 22.59 -30.57 25.13
CA GLY A 154 22.13 -29.19 25.20
C GLY A 154 20.91 -28.90 24.33
N CYS A 155 20.06 -27.99 24.79
CA CYS A 155 18.82 -27.64 24.10
C CYS A 155 19.04 -26.89 22.79
N ILE A 156 20.07 -26.05 22.68
CA ILE A 156 20.37 -25.35 21.41
C ILE A 156 20.63 -26.37 20.30
N HIS A 157 21.45 -27.37 20.58
CA HIS A 157 21.77 -28.41 19.61
C HIS A 157 20.60 -29.37 19.37
N ALA A 158 19.78 -29.67 20.38
CA ALA A 158 18.58 -30.49 20.22
C ALA A 158 17.52 -29.83 19.33
N VAL A 159 17.26 -28.53 19.52
CA VAL A 159 16.30 -27.76 18.72
C VAL A 159 16.78 -27.63 17.27
N ASN A 160 18.07 -27.35 17.04
CA ASN A 160 18.63 -27.29 15.68
C ASN A 160 18.52 -28.64 14.95
N LEU A 161 18.78 -29.75 15.65
CA LEU A 161 18.62 -31.07 15.05
C LEU A 161 17.15 -31.37 14.74
N TRP A 162 16.25 -31.06 15.67
CA TRP A 162 14.82 -31.25 15.45
C TRP A 162 14.30 -30.45 14.25
N MET A 163 14.74 -29.20 14.06
CA MET A 163 14.35 -28.38 12.91
C MET A 163 14.81 -28.98 11.58
N SER A 164 16.00 -29.58 11.55
CA SER A 164 16.54 -30.28 10.38
C SER A 164 15.80 -31.58 10.08
N ASP A 165 15.51 -32.38 11.12
CA ASP A 165 14.78 -33.65 10.97
C ASP A 165 13.31 -33.43 10.59
N ASN A 166 12.72 -32.32 11.04
CA ASN A 166 11.33 -31.94 10.77
C ASN A 166 11.25 -30.79 9.77
N ILE A 167 12.04 -30.86 8.70
CA ILE A 167 12.11 -29.81 7.68
C ILE A 167 10.73 -29.46 7.10
N GLY A 168 9.82 -30.44 6.97
CA GLY A 168 8.45 -30.19 6.52
C GLY A 168 7.68 -29.23 7.43
N THR A 169 7.76 -29.42 8.75
CA THR A 169 7.13 -28.54 9.74
C THR A 169 7.79 -27.17 9.74
N THR A 170 9.12 -27.13 9.69
CA THR A 170 9.89 -25.87 9.67
C THR A 170 9.56 -25.04 8.44
N VAL A 171 9.57 -25.66 7.25
CA VAL A 171 9.22 -24.99 5.98
C VAL A 171 7.77 -24.55 6.00
N ALA A 172 6.84 -25.38 6.47
CA ALA A 172 5.42 -25.00 6.58
C ALA A 172 5.23 -23.77 7.46
N LEU A 173 5.93 -23.67 8.60
CA LEU A 173 5.88 -22.51 9.47
C LEU A 173 6.46 -21.26 8.80
N CYS A 174 7.63 -21.38 8.16
CA CYS A 174 8.25 -20.30 7.41
C CYS A 174 7.34 -19.80 6.28
N CYS A 175 6.71 -20.72 5.54
CA CYS A 175 5.76 -20.40 4.48
C CYS A 175 4.49 -19.75 5.03
N ALA A 176 3.94 -20.23 6.15
CA ALA A 176 2.74 -19.65 6.76
C ALA A 176 2.94 -18.19 7.18
N ILE A 177 4.16 -17.83 7.60
CA ILE A 177 4.51 -16.47 8.02
C ILE A 177 4.89 -15.59 6.82
N GLY A 178 5.72 -16.12 5.90
CA GLY A 178 6.29 -15.34 4.79
C GLY A 178 5.38 -15.22 3.55
N LEU A 179 4.66 -16.28 3.18
CA LEU A 179 3.84 -16.26 1.95
C LEU A 179 2.72 -15.20 1.97
N PRO A 180 1.96 -14.99 3.06
CA PRO A 180 0.93 -13.97 3.08
C PRO A 180 1.48 -12.57 2.80
N GLN A 181 2.67 -12.27 3.32
CA GLN A 181 3.32 -10.97 3.13
C GLN A 181 3.76 -10.76 1.68
N LEU A 182 4.31 -11.79 1.04
CA LEU A 182 4.71 -11.75 -0.37
C LEU A 182 3.51 -11.63 -1.31
N LEU A 183 2.45 -12.41 -1.07
CA LEU A 183 1.21 -12.35 -1.86
C LEU A 183 0.53 -11.00 -1.72
N GLN A 184 0.51 -10.42 -0.52
CA GLN A 184 -0.06 -9.10 -0.29
C GLN A 184 0.73 -8.01 -1.02
N LEU A 185 2.07 -8.05 -0.96
CA LEU A 185 2.93 -7.12 -1.71
C LEU A 185 2.69 -7.24 -3.23
N LEU A 186 2.60 -8.46 -3.75
CA LEU A 186 2.27 -8.72 -5.15
C LEU A 186 0.91 -8.13 -5.53
N GLY A 187 -0.12 -8.33 -4.69
CA GLY A 187 -1.46 -7.79 -4.92
C GLY A 187 -1.49 -6.26 -5.00
N ILE A 188 -0.69 -5.59 -4.16
CA ILE A 188 -0.54 -4.13 -4.19
C ILE A 188 0.15 -3.68 -5.47
N ILE A 189 1.24 -4.33 -5.87
CA ILE A 189 1.96 -4.02 -7.10
C ILE A 189 1.03 -4.15 -8.31
N LEU A 190 0.28 -5.25 -8.40
CA LEU A 190 -0.70 -5.46 -9.47
C LEU A 190 -1.80 -4.39 -9.47
N SER A 191 -2.28 -3.99 -8.29
CA SER A 191 -3.28 -2.91 -8.15
C SER A 191 -2.73 -1.56 -8.61
N CYS A 192 -1.48 -1.23 -8.27
CA CYS A 192 -0.81 -0.02 -8.73
C CYS A 192 -0.58 -0.02 -10.24
N VAL A 193 -0.15 -1.15 -10.81
CA VAL A 193 0.00 -1.29 -12.26
C VAL A 193 -1.35 -1.12 -12.96
N PHE A 194 -2.39 -1.78 -12.47
CA PHE A 194 -3.74 -1.65 -13.00
C PHE A 194 -4.24 -0.20 -12.92
N TRP A 195 -4.00 0.49 -11.80
CA TRP A 195 -4.34 1.91 -11.66
C TRP A 195 -3.62 2.77 -12.69
N ASN A 196 -2.31 2.58 -12.89
CA ASN A 196 -1.54 3.31 -13.89
C ASN A 196 -2.09 3.08 -15.31
N LEU A 197 -2.45 1.84 -15.63
CA LEU A 197 -3.09 1.51 -16.91
C LEU A 197 -4.45 2.21 -17.05
N LEU A 198 -5.28 2.24 -16.00
CA LEU A 198 -6.55 2.95 -16.03
C LEU A 198 -6.38 4.45 -16.25
N VAL A 199 -5.38 5.07 -15.60
CA VAL A 199 -5.07 6.49 -15.77
C VAL A 199 -4.69 6.76 -17.23
N GLU A 200 -3.82 5.93 -17.82
CA GLU A 200 -3.42 6.04 -19.24
C GLU A 200 -4.62 5.89 -20.21
N MET A 201 -5.52 4.94 -19.93
CA MET A 201 -6.75 4.76 -20.70
C MET A 201 -7.73 5.94 -20.55
N SER A 202 -7.79 6.57 -19.36
CA SER A 202 -8.64 7.74 -19.13
C SER A 202 -8.12 9.00 -19.85
N GLU A 203 -6.81 9.24 -19.81
CA GLU A 203 -6.19 10.38 -20.49
C GLU A 203 -6.31 10.24 -22.01
N SER A 204 -6.15 9.03 -22.54
CA SER A 204 -6.33 8.78 -23.98
C SER A 204 -7.78 8.94 -24.45
N ALA A 205 -8.78 8.55 -23.65
CA ALA A 205 -10.19 8.79 -23.95
C ALA A 205 -10.54 10.29 -23.96
N ASP A 206 -10.07 11.06 -22.97
CA ASP A 206 -10.27 12.52 -22.92
C ASP A 206 -9.59 13.24 -24.10
N MET A 207 -8.44 12.75 -24.57
CA MET A 207 -7.78 13.29 -25.76
C MET A 207 -8.57 13.04 -27.06
N VAL A 208 -9.25 11.89 -27.19
CA VAL A 208 -10.07 11.58 -28.37
C VAL A 208 -11.34 12.44 -28.37
N ASP A 209 -11.97 12.64 -27.21
CA ASP A 209 -13.16 13.51 -27.09
C ASP A 209 -12.81 14.98 -27.42
N PHE A 210 -11.62 15.45 -27.01
CA PHE A 210 -11.12 16.78 -27.40
C PHE A 210 -10.68 16.89 -28.87
N LYS A 211 -10.13 15.81 -29.46
CA LYS A 211 -9.76 15.78 -30.89
C LYS A 211 -10.99 15.77 -31.79
N LEU A 212 -12.01 14.98 -31.43
CA LEU A 212 -13.28 14.88 -32.17
C LEU A 212 -14.08 16.18 -32.04
N LYS A 213 -14.00 16.86 -30.89
CA LYS A 213 -14.55 18.22 -30.68
C LYS A 213 -13.80 19.34 -31.40
N LYS A 214 -12.57 19.09 -31.88
CA LYS A 214 -11.76 20.07 -32.63
C LYS A 214 -11.78 19.83 -34.14
N SER A 215 -12.25 18.68 -34.62
CA SER A 215 -12.09 18.29 -36.03
C SER A 215 -13.29 18.48 -36.95
N GLU A 216 -14.43 19.02 -36.51
CA GLU A 216 -15.50 19.42 -37.45
C GLU A 216 -16.44 20.45 -36.78
N PHE A 217 -16.84 21.46 -37.55
CA PHE A 217 -17.70 22.61 -37.22
C PHE A 217 -17.01 23.92 -36.80
N GLU A 218 -16.88 24.80 -37.79
CA GLU A 218 -16.76 26.23 -37.59
C GLU A 218 -18.11 26.75 -37.04
N TYR A 219 -18.12 27.32 -35.83
CA TYR A 219 -19.33 27.82 -35.16
C TYR A 219 -20.10 28.87 -35.97
N SER A 220 -19.46 29.45 -37.00
CA SER A 220 -19.99 30.44 -37.92
C SER A 220 -21.10 29.92 -38.85
N GLU A 221 -21.16 28.60 -39.10
CA GLU A 221 -22.12 28.00 -40.06
C GLU A 221 -23.35 27.36 -39.39
N LEU A 222 -23.46 27.42 -38.07
CA LEU A 222 -24.54 26.79 -37.31
C LEU A 222 -25.65 27.80 -37.00
N ASP A 223 -26.75 27.77 -37.75
CA ASP A 223 -27.92 28.62 -37.46
C ASP A 223 -28.67 28.08 -36.22
N LEU A 224 -28.47 28.76 -35.10
CA LEU A 224 -29.07 28.44 -33.80
C LEU A 224 -30.38 29.18 -33.53
N ALA A 225 -30.95 29.89 -34.50
CA ALA A 225 -32.14 30.71 -34.30
C ALA A 225 -33.39 29.94 -33.83
N GLY A 226 -33.41 28.60 -33.90
CA GLY A 226 -34.51 27.74 -33.45
C GLY A 226 -34.25 26.88 -32.20
N ALA A 227 -33.07 26.93 -31.58
CA ALA A 227 -32.75 26.05 -30.46
C ALA A 227 -33.25 26.63 -29.12
N GLY A 228 -34.33 26.06 -28.58
CA GLY A 228 -34.73 26.29 -27.18
C GLY A 228 -33.70 25.77 -26.17
N TRP A 229 -33.88 26.10 -24.88
CA TRP A 229 -32.92 25.88 -23.77
C TRP A 229 -32.41 24.45 -23.51
N CYS A 230 -32.80 23.47 -24.32
CA CYS A 230 -32.31 22.11 -24.24
C CYS A 230 -31.51 21.79 -25.51
N LEU A 231 -30.19 22.00 -25.46
CA LEU A 231 -29.27 21.44 -26.46
C LEU A 231 -29.34 19.91 -26.41
N CYS A 232 -30.09 19.29 -27.32
CA CYS A 232 -30.06 17.84 -27.53
C CYS A 232 -28.98 17.51 -28.58
N LEU A 233 -28.00 16.68 -28.21
CA LEU A 233 -27.07 16.05 -29.16
C LEU A 233 -27.83 15.00 -30.01
N PRO A 234 -27.47 14.80 -31.29
CA PRO A 234 -28.26 13.97 -32.19
C PRO A 234 -28.10 12.46 -31.91
N ARG A 235 -29.18 11.72 -32.14
CA ARG A 235 -29.25 10.25 -32.13
C ARG A 235 -28.91 9.71 -33.53
N ASP A 236 -28.30 8.53 -33.60
CA ASP A 236 -27.94 7.82 -34.84
C ASP A 236 -29.11 7.79 -35.85
N GLY A 237 -29.01 8.57 -36.93
CA GLY A 237 -30.04 8.65 -37.96
C GLY A 237 -30.02 9.88 -38.88
N GLY A 238 -29.33 10.98 -38.51
CA GLY A 238 -29.25 12.19 -39.33
C GLY A 238 -30.57 12.96 -39.48
N TYR A 239 -30.52 14.22 -39.93
CA TYR A 239 -31.71 15.06 -40.13
C TYR A 239 -32.36 14.81 -41.49
N LEU A 240 -33.70 14.75 -41.53
CA LEU A 240 -34.46 14.75 -42.78
C LEU A 240 -34.40 16.13 -43.47
N PRO A 241 -34.16 16.19 -44.80
CA PRO A 241 -34.20 17.45 -45.51
C PRO A 241 -35.64 17.95 -45.69
N ILE A 242 -35.86 19.23 -45.41
CA ILE A 242 -37.10 19.96 -45.73
C ILE A 242 -36.96 20.50 -47.16
N PRO A 243 -37.98 20.39 -48.04
CA PRO A 243 -37.90 20.97 -49.39
C PRO A 243 -37.74 22.50 -49.31
N ALA A 244 -36.87 23.05 -50.15
CA ALA A 244 -36.63 24.49 -50.25
C ALA A 244 -37.94 25.23 -50.61
N ALA A 245 -38.38 26.14 -49.75
CA ALA A 245 -39.37 27.15 -50.10
C ALA A 245 -38.66 28.30 -50.83
N GLU A 246 -39.21 28.73 -51.96
CA GLU A 246 -38.73 29.86 -52.75
C GLU A 246 -38.78 31.17 -51.93
N PRO A 247 -37.81 32.09 -52.09
CA PRO A 247 -37.74 33.30 -51.28
C PRO A 247 -38.77 34.36 -51.70
N GLU A 248 -39.62 34.78 -50.77
CA GLU A 248 -40.43 36.00 -50.87
C GLU A 248 -39.51 37.23 -50.74
N LEU A 249 -39.59 38.14 -51.72
CA LEU A 249 -38.71 39.30 -51.89
C LEU A 249 -39.27 40.53 -51.17
N ASP A 250 -38.48 41.15 -50.29
CA ASP A 250 -38.85 42.37 -49.57
C ASP A 250 -38.81 43.64 -50.46
N PRO A 251 -39.69 44.64 -50.26
CA PRO A 251 -39.91 45.74 -51.21
C PRO A 251 -38.80 46.80 -51.33
N ILE A 252 -37.69 46.65 -50.59
CA ILE A 252 -36.64 47.69 -50.47
C ILE A 252 -35.59 47.60 -51.60
N ASP A 253 -35.39 46.41 -52.18
CA ASP A 253 -34.38 46.19 -53.23
C ASP A 253 -34.75 46.77 -54.61
N ILE A 254 -36.04 47.04 -54.85
CA ILE A 254 -36.56 47.56 -56.14
C ILE A 254 -36.06 49.00 -56.41
N HIS A 255 -35.81 49.79 -55.36
CA HIS A 255 -35.32 51.16 -55.49
C HIS A 255 -33.81 51.23 -55.75
N LEU A 256 -33.04 50.28 -55.22
CA LEU A 256 -31.59 50.22 -55.40
C LEU A 256 -31.21 49.82 -56.83
N GLU A 257 -32.05 49.00 -57.49
CA GLU A 257 -31.81 48.52 -58.84
C GLU A 257 -32.11 49.58 -59.92
N LYS A 258 -33.03 50.52 -59.64
CA LYS A 258 -33.28 51.70 -60.51
C LYS A 258 -32.13 52.70 -60.50
N LEU A 259 -31.37 52.80 -59.41
CA LEU A 259 -30.21 53.71 -59.29
C LEU A 259 -28.95 53.19 -60.02
N LYS A 260 -28.86 51.87 -60.28
CA LYS A 260 -27.69 51.25 -60.90
C LYS A 260 -27.64 51.35 -62.43
N LYS A 261 -28.69 51.87 -63.08
CA LYS A 261 -28.82 51.97 -64.55
C LYS A 261 -28.32 53.28 -65.20
N GLN A 262 -27.66 54.19 -64.46
CA GLN A 262 -27.10 55.42 -65.05
C GLN A 262 -25.57 55.32 -65.27
N PRO A 263 -25.04 55.82 -66.41
CA PRO A 263 -23.63 55.64 -66.76
C PRO A 263 -22.68 56.59 -66.02
N LEU A 264 -21.45 56.10 -65.86
CA LEU A 264 -20.31 56.60 -65.07
C LEU A 264 -19.85 58.03 -65.49
N ARG A 265 -19.69 58.95 -64.53
CA ARG A 265 -19.06 60.28 -64.74
C ARG A 265 -17.56 60.24 -64.45
N THR A 266 -16.76 60.88 -65.29
CA THR A 266 -15.29 60.86 -65.30
C THR A 266 -14.64 61.77 -64.25
N HIS A 267 -13.38 61.45 -63.96
CA HIS A 267 -12.53 61.87 -62.83
C HIS A 267 -12.20 63.38 -62.69
N SER A 268 -12.80 64.26 -63.49
CA SER A 268 -12.59 65.72 -63.41
C SER A 268 -13.57 66.44 -62.49
N GLN A 269 -14.72 65.83 -62.15
CA GLN A 269 -15.74 66.45 -61.28
C GLN A 269 -15.56 66.17 -59.78
N LEU A 270 -14.67 65.26 -59.40
CA LEU A 270 -14.41 64.93 -57.99
C LEU A 270 -13.44 65.92 -57.31
N ARG A 271 -12.70 66.74 -58.07
CA ARG A 271 -11.66 67.62 -57.53
C ARG A 271 -12.20 68.93 -56.92
N GLU A 272 -13.41 69.35 -57.28
CA GLU A 272 -14.01 70.57 -56.71
C GLU A 272 -14.74 70.33 -55.38
N LEU A 273 -15.08 69.07 -55.03
CA LEU A 273 -15.80 68.73 -53.80
C LEU A 273 -14.88 68.55 -52.57
N GLN A 274 -13.58 68.29 -52.77
CA GLN A 274 -12.64 68.12 -51.65
C GLN A 274 -12.10 69.44 -51.08
N GLN A 275 -12.28 70.57 -51.77
CA GLN A 275 -11.75 71.86 -51.32
C GLN A 275 -12.73 72.65 -50.43
N SER A 276 -14.00 72.24 -50.35
CA SER A 276 -15.01 72.90 -49.49
C SER A 276 -15.14 72.30 -48.09
N ARG A 277 -14.52 71.14 -47.82
CA ARG A 277 -14.72 70.37 -46.57
C ARG A 277 -13.75 70.72 -45.43
N SER A 278 -12.85 71.69 -45.64
CA SER A 278 -11.80 72.04 -44.66
C SER A 278 -12.17 73.20 -43.71
N ALA A 279 -13.43 73.62 -43.64
CA ALA A 279 -13.81 74.77 -42.83
C ALA A 279 -15.17 74.60 -42.16
N THR A 280 -15.22 73.89 -41.02
CA THR A 280 -15.98 74.24 -39.79
C THR A 280 -16.04 73.02 -38.86
N GLY A 281 -15.70 73.21 -37.58
CA GLY A 281 -15.65 72.18 -36.55
C GLY A 281 -16.67 72.36 -35.42
N LEU A 282 -16.53 71.46 -34.43
CA LEU A 282 -16.99 71.48 -33.02
C LEU A 282 -18.52 71.49 -32.72
N ASP A 283 -19.00 70.53 -31.91
CA ASP A 283 -19.07 70.65 -30.44
C ASP A 283 -19.55 69.35 -29.73
N GLU A 284 -19.07 69.16 -28.49
CA GLU A 284 -19.44 68.17 -27.46
C GLU A 284 -20.85 68.37 -26.87
N VAL A 285 -21.42 67.34 -26.21
CA VAL A 285 -21.79 67.37 -24.75
C VAL A 285 -22.01 65.93 -24.24
N ASP A 286 -21.45 65.71 -23.04
CA ASP A 286 -21.29 64.51 -22.23
C ASP A 286 -22.24 64.54 -21.01
N VAL A 287 -22.84 63.39 -20.60
CA VAL A 287 -23.31 63.03 -19.22
C VAL A 287 -23.62 61.52 -19.26
N GLY A 288 -23.17 60.60 -18.40
CA GLY A 288 -22.39 60.66 -17.17
C GLY A 288 -22.78 59.49 -16.24
N ARG A 289 -21.85 58.54 -16.08
CA ARG A 289 -21.46 57.81 -14.84
C ARG A 289 -22.43 56.81 -14.16
N LYS A 290 -21.95 55.56 -13.98
CA LYS A 290 -22.06 54.77 -12.73
C LYS A 290 -20.93 53.72 -12.64
N HIS A 291 -20.15 53.88 -11.56
CA HIS A 291 -19.17 53.01 -10.87
C HIS A 291 -18.24 52.07 -11.64
#